data_AF-A0A960YE16-F1
#
_entry.id   AF-A0A960YE16-F1
#
_cell.length_a   1.000
_cell.length_b   1.000
_cell.length_c   1.000
_cell.angle_alpha   90.00
_cell.angle_beta   90.00
_cell.angle_gamma   90.00
#
_symmetry.space_group_name_H-M   'P 1'
#
loop_
_entity.id
_entity.type
_entity.pdbx_description
1 polymer ?
#
loop_
_entity_poly.entity_id
_entity_poly.type
_entity_poly.pdbx_seq_one_letter_code
_entity_poly.pdbx_strand_id
1 'polypeptide(L)'
;MKYLFIDTSYDWILISVYEHKETSVQTLYSYKGLHPRESSFRLVKDIQIALEESSIQKPDAILCGIGPGSFTGIRIAVSTARNLAQLWEIPVKGVDSLKVYSSYYYYKTKNPSFVVLDAKQKKVYAAYYDEDGFYGSMDIPPKELEISYKEKFYTYSVYSDVNLKNIATKNIREDLPSPDLLATMCAEEIFYIDVVKDTYKNLHPAYMRASYAEQ
;
A
#
# COMPACT_ATOMS: atom_id res chain seq x y z
N MET A 1 7.63 2.39 19.94
CA MET A 1 8.29 2.72 18.65
C MET A 1 7.31 3.48 17.77
N LYS A 2 7.78 4.51 17.08
CA LYS A 2 7.03 5.37 16.18
C LYS A 2 7.43 5.05 14.73
N TYR A 3 6.46 4.98 13.85
CA TYR A 3 6.67 4.59 12.46
C TYR A 3 6.02 5.60 11.53
N LEU A 4 6.66 5.82 10.39
CA LEU A 4 6.08 6.55 9.26
C LEU A 4 5.78 5.55 8.14
N PHE A 5 4.53 5.48 7.68
CA PHE A 5 4.18 4.78 6.45
C PHE A 5 3.94 5.78 5.32
N ILE A 6 4.46 5.47 4.14
CA ILE A 6 4.15 6.20 2.90
C ILE A 6 3.86 5.24 1.76
N ASP A 7 2.84 5.55 0.95
CA ASP A 7 2.53 4.84 -0.28
C ASP A 7 2.02 5.82 -1.34
N THR A 8 2.70 5.83 -2.49
CA THR A 8 2.28 6.57 -3.68
C THR A 8 2.20 5.66 -4.90
N SER A 9 2.00 4.36 -4.69
CA SER A 9 2.05 3.33 -5.74
C SER A 9 0.86 3.41 -6.69
N TYR A 10 -0.17 4.19 -6.40
CA TYR A 10 -1.32 4.37 -7.30
C TYR A 10 -1.72 5.85 -7.43
N ASP A 11 -2.96 6.13 -7.85
CA ASP A 11 -3.48 7.50 -8.02
C ASP A 11 -3.67 8.27 -6.70
N TRP A 12 -3.40 7.66 -5.56
CA TRP A 12 -3.53 8.27 -4.24
C TRP A 12 -2.19 8.37 -3.52
N ILE A 13 -2.15 9.26 -2.53
CA ILE A 13 -1.09 9.34 -1.53
C ILE A 13 -1.68 8.85 -0.21
N LEU A 14 -1.04 7.85 0.38
CA LEU A 14 -1.32 7.40 1.74
C LEU A 14 -0.14 7.73 2.63
N ILE A 15 -0.41 8.36 3.77
CA ILE A 15 0.59 8.62 4.80
C ILE A 15 -0.03 8.29 6.15
N SER A 16 0.69 7.56 7.00
CA SER A 16 0.32 7.45 8.40
C SER A 16 1.53 7.54 9.30
N VAL A 17 1.26 8.00 10.51
CA VAL A 17 2.20 7.96 11.62
C VAL A 17 1.52 7.21 12.74
N TYR A 18 2.19 6.19 13.27
CA TYR A 18 1.64 5.37 14.35
C TYR A 18 2.69 5.06 15.40
N GLU A 19 2.22 4.88 16.62
CA GLU A 19 3.01 4.52 17.78
C GLU A 19 2.62 3.12 18.25
N HIS A 20 3.57 2.19 18.17
CA HIS A 20 3.47 0.85 18.74
C HIS A 20 4.05 0.85 20.16
N LYS A 21 3.22 0.44 21.12
CA LYS A 21 3.55 0.11 22.50
C LYS A 21 3.32 -1.39 22.68
N GLU A 22 3.95 -2.00 23.69
CA GLU A 22 4.02 -3.47 23.92
C GLU A 22 2.81 -4.29 23.45
N THR A 23 1.58 -3.83 23.73
CA THR A 23 0.35 -4.55 23.36
C THR A 23 -0.64 -3.69 22.58
N SER A 24 -0.26 -2.50 22.12
CA SER A 24 -1.19 -1.58 21.46
C SER A 24 -0.52 -0.74 20.39
N VAL A 25 -1.30 -0.40 19.38
CA VAL A 25 -0.84 0.47 18.30
C VAL A 25 -1.85 1.59 18.18
N GLN A 26 -1.33 2.82 18.17
CA GLN A 26 -2.12 4.03 18.09
C GLN A 26 -1.75 4.79 16.82
N THR A 27 -2.73 5.09 15.98
CA THR A 27 -2.55 6.05 14.89
C THR A 27 -2.47 7.47 15.46
N LEU A 28 -1.36 8.16 15.19
CA LEU A 28 -1.12 9.54 15.58
C LEU A 28 -1.51 10.51 14.47
N TYR A 29 -1.31 10.10 13.22
CA TYR A 29 -1.74 10.85 12.04
C TYR A 29 -2.09 9.89 10.91
N SER A 30 -3.07 10.29 10.11
CA SER A 30 -3.46 9.54 8.92
C SER A 30 -3.96 10.45 7.84
N TYR A 31 -3.52 10.16 6.62
CA TYR A 31 -3.88 10.87 5.43
C TYR A 31 -4.09 9.90 4.29
N LYS A 32 -5.19 10.11 3.56
CA LYS A 32 -5.44 9.53 2.26
C LYS A 32 -6.01 10.61 1.35
N GLY A 33 -5.48 10.71 0.13
CA GLY A 33 -5.94 11.69 -0.84
C GLY A 33 -5.75 11.20 -2.27
N LEU A 34 -6.73 11.46 -3.13
CA LEU A 34 -6.63 11.18 -4.57
C LEU A 34 -5.81 12.30 -5.24
N HIS A 35 -4.63 11.94 -5.74
CA HIS A 35 -3.57 12.84 -6.19
C HIS A 35 -2.92 12.34 -7.50
N PRO A 36 -3.70 12.14 -8.57
CA PRO A 36 -3.19 11.55 -9.80
C PRO A 36 -2.14 12.50 -10.43
N ARG A 37 -0.91 12.00 -10.58
CA ARG A 37 0.25 12.75 -11.11
C ARG A 37 0.76 13.87 -10.20
N GLU A 38 0.35 13.88 -8.94
CA GLU A 38 0.73 14.93 -7.98
C GLU A 38 1.76 14.47 -6.93
N SER A 39 2.01 13.16 -6.83
CA SER A 39 2.84 12.57 -5.78
C SER A 39 4.25 13.18 -5.66
N SER A 40 4.90 13.54 -6.77
CA SER A 40 6.27 14.05 -6.76
C SER A 40 6.41 15.44 -6.15
N PHE A 41 5.36 16.28 -6.19
CA PHE A 41 5.40 17.61 -5.60
C PHE A 41 4.80 17.67 -4.20
N ARG A 42 3.94 16.71 -3.86
CA ARG A 42 3.21 16.68 -2.59
C ARG A 42 3.91 15.90 -1.49
N LEU A 43 4.46 14.73 -1.82
CA LEU A 43 4.78 13.71 -0.82
C LEU A 43 5.69 14.23 0.31
N VAL A 44 6.77 14.95 -0.01
CA VAL A 44 7.68 15.49 1.02
C VAL A 44 6.99 16.49 1.94
N LYS A 45 6.15 17.38 1.39
CA LYS A 45 5.39 18.35 2.17
C LYS A 45 4.34 17.66 3.04
N ASP A 46 3.64 16.68 2.49
CA ASP A 46 2.61 15.94 3.23
C ASP A 46 3.25 15.07 4.35
N ILE A 47 4.49 14.56 4.15
CA ILE A 47 5.28 13.92 5.22
C ILE A 47 5.64 14.93 6.33
N GLN A 48 6.07 16.15 5.98
CA GLN A 48 6.37 17.18 6.97
C GLN A 48 5.14 17.51 7.83
N ILE A 49 3.98 17.72 7.19
CA ILE A 49 2.70 17.94 7.88
C ILE A 49 2.38 16.76 8.80
N ALA A 50 2.51 15.52 8.32
CA ALA A 50 2.24 14.34 9.12
C ALA A 50 3.10 14.25 10.39
N LEU A 51 4.38 14.59 10.28
CA LEU A 51 5.33 14.60 11.40
C LEU A 51 5.03 15.73 12.39
N GLU A 52 4.73 16.94 11.89
CA GLU A 52 4.35 18.10 12.70
C GLU A 52 3.06 17.86 13.49
N GLU A 53 1.99 17.41 12.81
CA GLU A 53 0.69 17.10 13.42
C GLU A 53 0.78 15.94 14.43
N SER A 54 1.71 15.01 14.22
CA SER A 54 1.99 13.93 15.17
C SER A 54 2.89 14.35 16.35
N SER A 55 3.42 15.57 16.34
CA SER A 55 4.45 16.02 17.29
C SER A 55 5.69 15.10 17.33
N ILE A 56 6.11 14.62 16.15
CA ILE A 56 7.28 13.75 15.97
C ILE A 56 8.28 14.45 15.08
N GLN A 57 9.53 14.58 15.55
CA GLN A 57 10.62 15.10 14.72
C GLN A 57 11.20 14.04 13.78
N LYS A 58 11.30 12.80 14.28
CA LYS A 58 11.91 11.67 13.57
C LYS A 58 11.20 10.36 13.96
N PRO A 59 10.74 9.53 13.01
CA PRO A 59 10.24 8.20 13.33
C PRO A 59 11.41 7.26 13.69
N ASP A 60 11.10 6.14 14.35
CA ASP A 60 12.06 5.06 14.63
C ASP A 60 12.29 4.19 13.38
N ALA A 61 11.31 4.13 12.47
CA ALA A 61 11.40 3.39 11.22
C ALA A 61 10.43 3.90 10.15
N ILE A 62 10.70 3.54 8.90
CA ILE A 62 9.82 3.83 7.76
C ILE A 62 9.25 2.53 7.18
N LEU A 63 7.95 2.50 6.91
CA LEU A 63 7.32 1.53 6.02
C LEU A 63 7.01 2.19 4.68
N CYS A 64 7.29 1.51 3.58
CA CYS A 64 7.10 2.03 2.24
C CYS A 64 6.26 1.07 1.40
N GLY A 65 5.18 1.54 0.79
CA GLY A 65 4.54 0.83 -0.31
C GLY A 65 5.52 0.64 -1.46
N ILE A 66 5.79 -0.62 -1.83
CA ILE A 66 6.74 -0.94 -2.92
C ILE A 66 6.05 -1.39 -4.21
N GLY A 67 4.72 -1.28 -4.27
CA GLY A 67 3.89 -1.77 -5.37
C GLY A 67 3.21 -3.11 -5.05
N PRO A 68 2.51 -3.70 -6.03
CA PRO A 68 2.41 -3.26 -7.43
C PRO A 68 1.56 -2.01 -7.64
N GLY A 69 1.73 -1.36 -8.80
CA GLY A 69 1.11 -0.07 -9.10
C GLY A 69 1.78 0.69 -10.25
N SER A 70 1.61 2.02 -10.28
CA SER A 70 2.23 2.93 -11.23
C SER A 70 3.75 2.98 -11.04
N PHE A 71 4.51 2.77 -12.13
CA PHE A 71 5.98 2.83 -12.11
C PHE A 71 6.54 4.10 -11.48
N THR A 72 5.99 5.24 -11.88
CA THR A 72 6.38 6.56 -11.36
C THR A 72 6.02 6.68 -9.88
N GLY A 73 4.81 6.25 -9.52
CA GLY A 73 4.32 6.28 -8.15
C GLY A 73 5.18 5.47 -7.18
N ILE A 74 5.47 4.22 -7.53
CA ILE A 74 6.34 3.34 -6.72
C ILE A 74 7.74 3.96 -6.59
N ARG A 75 8.30 4.49 -7.69
CA ARG A 75 9.66 5.09 -7.66
C ARG A 75 9.71 6.30 -6.75
N ILE A 76 8.66 7.12 -6.72
CA ILE A 76 8.55 8.29 -5.84
C ILE A 76 8.55 7.83 -4.37
N ALA A 77 7.68 6.88 -4.00
CA ALA A 77 7.59 6.34 -2.64
C ALA A 77 8.94 5.76 -2.19
N VAL A 78 9.49 4.81 -2.96
CA VAL A 78 10.74 4.11 -2.63
C VAL A 78 11.92 5.07 -2.55
N SER A 79 12.07 5.99 -3.51
CA SER A 79 13.20 6.93 -3.48
C SER A 79 13.10 7.88 -2.28
N THR A 80 11.89 8.32 -1.94
CA THR A 80 11.65 9.20 -0.78
C THR A 80 11.94 8.47 0.52
N ALA A 81 11.34 7.30 0.73
CA ALA A 81 11.57 6.48 1.91
C ALA A 81 13.05 6.12 2.09
N ARG A 82 13.72 5.74 1.01
CA ARG A 82 15.14 5.38 1.01
C ARG A 82 16.02 6.56 1.44
N ASN A 83 15.81 7.74 0.84
CA ASN A 83 16.60 8.92 1.16
C ASN A 83 16.37 9.36 2.61
N LEU A 84 15.11 9.38 3.07
CA LEU A 84 14.79 9.72 4.46
C LEU A 84 15.40 8.72 5.46
N ALA A 85 15.28 7.42 5.20
CA ALA A 85 15.86 6.37 6.02
C ALA A 85 17.39 6.48 6.11
N GLN A 86 18.05 6.79 4.99
CA GLN A 86 19.49 7.02 4.95
C GLN A 86 19.89 8.26 5.77
N LEU A 87 19.19 9.38 5.61
CA LEU A 87 19.49 10.63 6.32
C LEU A 87 19.23 10.55 7.83
N TRP A 88 18.19 9.82 8.22
CA TRP A 88 17.80 9.65 9.62
C TRP A 88 18.50 8.47 10.30
N GLU A 89 19.26 7.68 9.54
CA GLU A 89 19.94 6.46 9.98
C GLU A 89 18.96 5.49 10.68
N ILE A 90 17.79 5.30 10.07
CA ILE A 90 16.74 4.41 10.59
C ILE A 90 16.43 3.28 9.61
N PRO A 91 15.91 2.14 10.09
CA PRO A 91 15.47 1.06 9.22
C PRO A 91 14.29 1.48 8.35
N VAL A 92 14.20 0.82 7.20
CA VAL A 92 13.09 0.96 6.26
C VAL A 92 12.70 -0.38 5.66
N LYS A 93 11.40 -0.68 5.69
CA LYS A 93 10.84 -1.94 5.21
C LYS A 93 9.83 -1.69 4.10
N GLY A 94 9.95 -2.47 3.03
CA GLY A 94 8.99 -2.48 1.94
C GLY A 94 7.73 -3.28 2.31
N VAL A 95 6.57 -2.78 1.91
CA VAL A 95 5.27 -3.40 2.12
C VAL A 95 4.54 -3.50 0.79
N ASP A 96 3.94 -4.65 0.51
CA ASP A 96 3.09 -4.83 -0.66
C ASP A 96 1.88 -3.91 -0.58
N SER A 97 1.72 -3.03 -1.58
CA SER A 97 0.66 -2.03 -1.61
C SER A 97 -0.72 -2.66 -1.70
N LEU A 98 -0.89 -3.76 -2.44
CA LEU A 98 -2.17 -4.45 -2.52
C LEU A 98 -2.51 -5.16 -1.20
N LYS A 99 -1.50 -5.61 -0.44
CA LYS A 99 -1.72 -6.09 0.93
C LYS A 99 -2.35 -5.00 1.78
N VAL A 100 -1.81 -3.77 1.75
CA VAL A 100 -2.38 -2.62 2.49
C VAL A 100 -3.82 -2.32 2.07
N TYR A 101 -4.11 -2.35 0.77
CA TYR A 101 -5.43 -1.97 0.27
C TYR A 101 -6.49 -3.04 0.55
N SER A 102 -6.21 -4.29 0.23
CA SER A 102 -7.16 -5.40 0.41
C SER A 102 -7.52 -5.56 1.87
N SER A 103 -6.51 -5.64 2.71
CA SER A 103 -6.72 -5.76 4.15
C SER A 103 -7.50 -4.59 4.75
N TYR A 104 -7.31 -3.36 4.28
CA TYR A 104 -8.09 -2.21 4.74
C TYR A 104 -9.60 -2.52 4.62
N TYR A 105 -10.01 -3.04 3.47
CA TYR A 105 -11.41 -3.40 3.24
C TYR A 105 -11.87 -4.62 4.02
N TYR A 106 -11.01 -5.63 4.17
CA TYR A 106 -11.31 -6.79 5.01
C TYR A 106 -11.63 -6.36 6.44
N TYR A 107 -10.75 -5.58 7.08
CA TYR A 107 -10.98 -5.18 8.47
C TYR A 107 -12.07 -4.14 8.64
N LYS A 108 -12.29 -3.26 7.64
CA LYS A 108 -13.40 -2.29 7.62
C LYS A 108 -14.75 -2.99 7.60
N THR A 109 -14.87 -4.10 6.88
CA THR A 109 -16.17 -4.76 6.63
C THR A 109 -16.34 -6.10 7.32
N LYS A 110 -15.26 -6.69 7.86
CA LYS A 110 -15.18 -8.07 8.37
C LYS A 110 -15.64 -9.13 7.36
N ASN A 111 -15.38 -8.87 6.08
CA ASN A 111 -15.68 -9.78 4.97
C ASN A 111 -14.47 -9.92 4.06
N PRO A 112 -14.28 -11.08 3.40
CA PRO A 112 -13.24 -11.25 2.38
C PRO A 112 -13.32 -10.15 1.32
N SER A 113 -12.15 -9.64 0.97
CA SER A 113 -12.01 -8.46 0.13
C SER A 113 -11.09 -8.75 -1.04
N PHE A 114 -11.39 -8.15 -2.19
CA PHE A 114 -10.62 -8.33 -3.40
C PHE A 114 -10.34 -6.95 -4.00
N VAL A 115 -9.07 -6.59 -4.17
CA VAL A 115 -8.66 -5.32 -4.79
C VAL A 115 -8.19 -5.59 -6.22
N VAL A 116 -8.72 -4.81 -7.16
CA VAL A 116 -8.40 -4.93 -8.59
C VAL A 116 -8.12 -3.55 -9.17
N LEU A 117 -6.88 -3.30 -9.57
CA LEU A 117 -6.42 -2.02 -10.09
C LEU A 117 -6.03 -2.12 -11.57
N ASP A 118 -6.33 -1.07 -12.35
CA ASP A 118 -5.87 -0.94 -13.73
C ASP A 118 -4.35 -0.98 -13.79
N ALA A 119 -3.82 -2.03 -14.41
CA ALA A 119 -2.40 -2.21 -14.58
C ALA A 119 -1.92 -1.60 -15.92
N LYS A 120 -2.79 -1.01 -16.74
CA LYS A 120 -2.50 -0.71 -18.15
C LYS A 120 -2.18 -1.99 -18.93
N GLN A 121 -1.85 -1.85 -20.22
CA GLN A 121 -1.55 -2.98 -21.12
C GLN A 121 -2.63 -4.08 -21.14
N LYS A 122 -3.91 -3.70 -20.94
CA LYS A 122 -5.04 -4.65 -20.88
C LYS A 122 -4.92 -5.70 -19.75
N LYS A 123 -4.24 -5.35 -18.67
CA LYS A 123 -4.10 -6.18 -17.46
C LYS A 123 -4.59 -5.45 -16.22
N VAL A 124 -4.75 -6.21 -15.14
CA VAL A 124 -5.09 -5.72 -13.81
C VAL A 124 -4.11 -6.24 -12.77
N TYR A 125 -3.81 -5.39 -11.79
CA TYR A 125 -3.15 -5.80 -10.56
C TYR A 125 -4.22 -6.25 -9.58
N ALA A 126 -4.08 -7.47 -9.07
CA ALA A 126 -5.13 -8.11 -8.28
C ALA A 126 -4.56 -8.79 -7.04
N ALA A 127 -5.25 -8.64 -5.91
CA ALA A 127 -4.99 -9.39 -4.69
C ALA A 127 -6.24 -9.45 -3.82
N TYR A 128 -6.27 -10.41 -2.90
CA TYR A 128 -7.35 -10.54 -1.93
C TYR A 128 -6.82 -10.71 -0.51
N TYR A 129 -7.72 -10.45 0.43
CA TYR A 129 -7.49 -10.65 1.84
C TYR A 129 -8.73 -11.27 2.48
N ASP A 130 -8.54 -12.36 3.20
CA ASP A 130 -9.58 -13.14 3.89
C ASP A 130 -9.12 -13.52 5.32
N GLU A 131 -9.81 -14.47 5.95
CA GLU A 131 -9.46 -15.02 7.27
C GLU A 131 -8.10 -15.72 7.34
N ASP A 132 -7.62 -16.28 6.22
CA ASP A 132 -6.33 -16.94 6.14
C ASP A 132 -5.20 -15.94 5.81
N GLY A 133 -5.57 -14.72 5.42
CA GLY A 133 -4.67 -13.58 5.31
C GLY A 133 -4.57 -13.03 3.90
N PHE A 134 -3.38 -12.54 3.55
CA PHE A 134 -3.13 -11.91 2.26
C PHE A 134 -2.71 -12.92 1.19
N TYR A 135 -3.34 -12.82 0.02
CA TYR A 135 -2.99 -13.59 -1.16
C TYR A 135 -2.97 -12.69 -2.40
N GLY A 136 -1.86 -12.67 -3.12
CA GLY A 136 -1.85 -12.08 -4.46
C GLY A 136 -0.56 -11.34 -4.82
N SER A 137 -0.77 -10.14 -5.36
CA SER A 137 0.08 -9.44 -6.34
C SER A 137 0.16 -10.19 -7.68
N MET A 138 -1.01 -10.32 -8.31
CA MET A 138 -1.19 -10.89 -9.64
C MET A 138 -1.13 -9.80 -10.72
N ASP A 139 -0.52 -10.09 -11.87
CA ASP A 139 -0.55 -9.25 -13.09
C ASP A 139 -1.22 -10.04 -14.24
N ILE A 140 -2.55 -9.99 -14.30
CA ILE A 140 -3.36 -10.89 -15.12
C ILE A 140 -4.33 -10.14 -16.04
N PRO A 141 -4.76 -10.73 -17.17
CA PRO A 141 -5.85 -10.20 -17.97
C PRO A 141 -7.17 -10.17 -17.17
N PRO A 142 -8.03 -9.14 -17.33
CA PRO A 142 -9.33 -9.07 -16.66
C PRO A 142 -10.21 -10.32 -16.87
N LYS A 143 -10.15 -10.93 -18.06
CA LYS A 143 -10.95 -12.12 -18.38
C LYS A 143 -10.56 -13.35 -17.53
N GLU A 144 -9.28 -13.53 -17.24
CA GLU A 144 -8.81 -14.64 -16.37
C GLU A 144 -9.22 -14.39 -14.91
N LEU A 145 -9.16 -13.12 -14.48
CA LEU A 145 -9.68 -12.73 -13.18
C LEU A 145 -11.19 -13.01 -13.06
N GLU A 146 -11.97 -12.65 -14.08
CA GLU A 146 -13.43 -12.87 -14.11
C GLU A 146 -13.82 -14.34 -13.99
N ILE A 147 -13.05 -15.25 -14.60
CA ILE A 147 -13.24 -16.71 -14.47
C ILE A 147 -12.93 -17.14 -13.05
N SER A 148 -11.73 -16.81 -12.55
CA SER A 148 -11.27 -17.18 -11.22
C SER A 148 -12.22 -16.69 -10.12
N TYR A 149 -12.74 -15.47 -10.28
CA TYR A 149 -13.69 -14.87 -9.35
C TYR A 149 -14.99 -15.66 -9.26
N LYS A 150 -15.58 -16.04 -10.41
CA LYS A 150 -16.83 -16.82 -10.42
C LYS A 150 -16.68 -18.20 -9.80
N GLU A 151 -15.53 -18.83 -9.97
CA GLU A 151 -15.28 -20.18 -9.45
C GLU A 151 -14.98 -20.20 -7.96
N LYS A 152 -14.27 -19.18 -7.44
CA LYS A 152 -13.68 -19.23 -6.10
C LYS A 152 -13.99 -18.05 -5.19
N PHE A 153 -14.18 -16.87 -5.75
CA PHE A 153 -14.22 -15.62 -4.99
C PHE A 153 -15.56 -14.89 -5.08
N TYR A 154 -16.63 -15.54 -5.52
CA TYR A 154 -17.92 -14.90 -5.81
C TYR A 154 -18.58 -14.22 -4.59
N THR A 155 -18.15 -14.58 -3.37
CA THR A 155 -18.57 -13.99 -2.09
C THR A 155 -17.76 -12.77 -1.67
N TYR A 156 -16.63 -12.49 -2.32
CA TYR A 156 -15.70 -11.45 -1.92
C TYR A 156 -16.22 -10.07 -2.31
N SER A 157 -16.02 -9.08 -1.44
CA SER A 157 -16.29 -7.70 -1.80
C SER A 157 -15.18 -7.17 -2.71
N VAL A 158 -15.51 -6.84 -3.96
CA VAL A 158 -14.53 -6.33 -4.94
C VAL A 158 -14.47 -4.82 -4.92
N TYR A 159 -13.27 -4.29 -4.73
CA TYR A 159 -12.93 -2.87 -4.78
C TYR A 159 -12.04 -2.64 -5.99
N SER A 160 -12.53 -1.85 -6.93
CA SER A 160 -11.85 -1.70 -8.21
C SER A 160 -11.99 -0.32 -8.82
N ASP A 161 -11.01 0.04 -9.64
CA ASP A 161 -11.01 1.23 -10.47
C ASP A 161 -11.20 0.89 -11.97
N VAL A 162 -11.39 -0.40 -12.28
CA VAL A 162 -11.74 -0.93 -13.60
C VAL A 162 -13.15 -1.49 -13.59
N ASN A 163 -13.82 -1.40 -14.74
CA ASN A 163 -15.11 -2.05 -14.94
C ASN A 163 -14.90 -3.51 -15.36
N LEU A 164 -15.22 -4.45 -14.46
CA LEU A 164 -15.11 -5.89 -14.70
C LEU A 164 -16.47 -6.44 -15.13
N LYS A 165 -16.50 -7.22 -16.22
CA LYS A 165 -17.77 -7.78 -16.71
C LYS A 165 -18.23 -8.89 -15.76
N ASN A 166 -19.48 -8.78 -15.30
CA ASN A 166 -20.14 -9.76 -14.42
C ASN A 166 -19.56 -9.85 -13.00
N ILE A 167 -18.83 -8.82 -12.54
CA ILE A 167 -18.40 -8.70 -11.15
C ILE A 167 -19.01 -7.42 -10.60
N ALA A 168 -19.72 -7.51 -9.48
CA ALA A 168 -20.19 -6.31 -8.78
C ALA A 168 -18.99 -5.66 -8.08
N THR A 169 -18.65 -4.44 -8.48
CA THR A 169 -17.50 -3.70 -7.95
C THR A 169 -17.91 -2.45 -7.20
N LYS A 170 -17.27 -2.18 -6.07
CA LYS A 170 -17.26 -0.87 -5.41
C LYS A 170 -16.13 -0.04 -6.02
N ASN A 171 -16.42 1.21 -6.36
CA ASN A 171 -15.42 2.11 -6.95
C ASN A 171 -14.36 2.47 -5.89
N ILE A 172 -13.14 1.99 -6.07
CA ILE A 172 -12.06 2.21 -5.12
C ILE A 172 -11.61 3.68 -5.07
N ARG A 173 -11.83 4.46 -6.14
CA ARG A 173 -11.53 5.90 -6.15
C ARG A 173 -12.50 6.71 -5.30
N GLU A 174 -13.69 6.18 -5.02
CA GLU A 174 -14.70 6.80 -4.16
C GLU A 174 -14.55 6.37 -2.70
N ASP A 175 -14.11 5.13 -2.45
CA ASP A 175 -13.79 4.60 -1.12
C ASP A 175 -12.31 4.28 -1.01
N LEU A 176 -11.45 5.30 -0.98
CA LEU A 176 -9.99 5.12 -0.97
C LEU A 176 -9.51 4.22 0.20
N PRO A 177 -8.48 3.37 -0.03
CA PRO A 177 -7.84 2.64 1.05
C PRO A 177 -7.24 3.61 2.07
N SER A 178 -7.24 3.23 3.35
CA SER A 178 -6.62 4.01 4.43
C SER A 178 -5.40 3.30 4.99
N PRO A 179 -4.30 4.02 5.29
CA PRO A 179 -3.15 3.45 5.99
C PRO A 179 -3.41 3.22 7.49
N ASP A 180 -4.56 3.64 8.02
CA ASP A 180 -4.94 3.46 9.45
C ASP A 180 -4.82 2.02 9.92
N LEU A 181 -5.16 1.08 9.03
CA LEU A 181 -5.21 -0.33 9.35
C LEU A 181 -3.83 -0.96 9.49
N LEU A 182 -2.77 -0.33 8.98
CA LEU A 182 -1.41 -0.73 9.33
C LEU A 182 -1.18 -0.68 10.83
N ALA A 183 -1.83 0.21 11.59
CA ALA A 183 -1.73 0.19 13.04
C ALA A 183 -2.27 -1.12 13.62
N THR A 184 -3.45 -1.57 13.18
CA THR A 184 -4.18 -2.69 13.80
C THR A 184 -3.79 -4.07 13.25
N MET A 185 -3.37 -4.16 11.99
CA MET A 185 -3.16 -5.44 11.33
C MET A 185 -1.77 -6.04 11.47
N CYS A 186 -0.78 -5.20 11.79
CA CYS A 186 0.61 -5.43 11.36
C CYS A 186 1.60 -5.69 12.48
N ALA A 187 1.12 -5.75 13.73
CA ALA A 187 1.98 -5.93 14.89
C ALA A 187 2.84 -7.20 14.82
N GLU A 188 2.32 -8.27 14.21
CA GLU A 188 3.04 -9.55 14.19
C GLU A 188 3.88 -9.76 12.92
N GLU A 189 3.41 -9.37 11.72
CA GLU A 189 4.13 -9.66 10.46
C GLU A 189 4.92 -8.47 9.88
N ILE A 190 4.39 -7.25 10.02
CA ILE A 190 4.92 -6.07 9.35
C ILE A 190 5.84 -5.27 10.30
N PHE A 191 5.57 -5.24 11.62
CA PHE A 191 6.41 -4.54 12.60
C PHE A 191 7.63 -5.32 13.08
N TYR A 192 7.83 -6.57 12.60
CA TYR A 192 9.13 -7.20 12.72
C TYR A 192 10.10 -6.56 11.73
N ILE A 193 10.85 -5.56 12.21
CA ILE A 193 11.95 -4.95 11.49
C ILE A 193 13.22 -5.74 11.79
N ASP A 194 13.78 -6.34 10.76
CA ASP A 194 15.12 -6.91 10.80
C ASP A 194 16.10 -5.79 10.45
N VAL A 195 16.73 -5.18 11.47
CA VAL A 195 17.65 -4.04 11.28
C VAL A 195 18.85 -4.32 10.35
N VAL A 196 19.14 -5.60 10.05
CA VAL A 196 20.17 -6.00 9.09
C VAL A 196 19.61 -6.02 7.66
N LYS A 197 18.37 -6.48 7.47
CA LYS A 197 17.75 -6.62 6.15
C LYS A 197 16.99 -5.37 5.72
N ASP A 198 16.26 -4.75 6.63
CA ASP A 198 15.38 -3.61 6.40
C ASP A 198 16.17 -2.30 6.43
N THR A 199 17.09 -2.18 5.46
CA THR A 199 17.95 -1.02 5.28
C THR A 199 17.62 -0.30 3.98
N TYR A 200 17.95 0.99 3.92
CA TYR A 200 17.78 1.80 2.72
C TYR A 200 18.45 1.19 1.47
N LYS A 201 19.52 0.39 1.65
CA LYS A 201 20.22 -0.27 0.54
C LYS A 201 19.40 -1.37 -0.12
N ASN A 202 18.56 -2.05 0.67
CA ASN A 202 17.76 -3.20 0.24
C ASN A 202 16.32 -2.82 -0.13
N LEU A 203 15.94 -1.55 0.03
CA LEU A 203 14.63 -1.07 -0.38
C LEU A 203 14.59 -0.86 -1.89
N HIS A 204 13.84 -1.74 -2.57
CA HIS A 204 13.68 -1.72 -4.02
C HIS A 204 12.19 -1.71 -4.42
N PRO A 205 11.84 -1.06 -5.54
CA PRO A 205 10.52 -1.23 -6.15
C PRO A 205 10.24 -2.70 -6.46
N ALA A 206 9.05 -3.19 -6.10
CA ALA A 206 8.55 -4.51 -6.51
C ALA A 206 7.74 -4.37 -7.81
N TYR A 207 8.44 -4.14 -8.92
CA TYR A 207 7.78 -4.08 -10.23
C TYR A 207 7.37 -5.49 -10.68
N MET A 208 6.09 -5.66 -11.02
CA MET A 208 5.58 -6.93 -11.58
C MET A 208 5.97 -7.14 -13.04
N ARG A 209 6.51 -6.11 -13.70
CA ARG A 209 7.00 -6.14 -15.09
C ARG A 209 8.00 -5.02 -15.36
N ALA A 210 8.71 -5.10 -16.47
CA ALA A 210 9.51 -4.00 -17.00
C ALA A 210 8.63 -2.83 -17.46
N SER A 211 9.17 -1.62 -17.43
CA SER A 211 8.48 -0.44 -17.94
C SER A 211 8.33 -0.49 -19.47
N TYR A 212 7.40 0.30 -20.03
CA TYR A 212 7.23 0.39 -21.49
C TYR A 212 8.49 0.81 -22.25
N ALA A 213 9.42 1.51 -21.60
CA ALA A 213 10.68 1.96 -22.22
C ALA A 213 11.76 0.86 -22.22
N GLU A 214 11.54 -0.22 -21.47
CA GLU A 214 12.45 -1.36 -21.32
C GLU A 214 11.97 -2.60 -22.12
N GLN A 215 10.85 -2.48 -22.84
CA GLN A 215 10.30 -3.50 -23.76
C GLN A 215 10.54 -3.08 -25.20
#